data_AF-A0A6A5Q7T4-F1
#
_entry.id   AF-A0A6A5Q7T4-F1
#
_cell.length_a   1.000
_cell.length_b   1.000
_cell.length_c   1.000
_cell.angle_alpha   90.00
_cell.angle_beta   90.00
_cell.angle_gamma   90.00
#
_symmetry.space_group_name_H-M   'P 1'
#
loop_
_entity.id
_entity.type
_entity.pdbx_description
1 polymer ?
#
loop_
_entity_poly.entity_id
_entity_poly.type
_entity_poly.pdbx_seq_one_letter_code
_entity_poly.pdbx_strand_id
1 'polypeptide(L)'
;MASDSAVLTTQHLQHDTTVGTIKCTAPIPFGGEEQWLYQPATTKFDLTRGSQQKMVIESEDSERNHSGFIIDPGTSVMIIVDMQNYFVHPMYRDHAEGIATIEPTLKVIERCRREGIQIAWLGWGITDHDLKRMAPAVQRGFSKTLGWHIGLGAQLPDRQGRCLFKRSWNAELYEPMRAVAEPGDLFFDKTRMSGLWSTDEPLHEYLRATGKQTLLFAGVNTDQCVFGTVSDAYSWGWDCVLINDCTGTMTGRGAQELAEYQVSQNMGFVTNSTALSLPFLFQPSNSPCTPMLTKAPKTFEQMINDFLPSLTLSVHWLHSHAKLGNTIEPKYLQDQPSITLHDGSSALTSPASTTKYVITLTDPDAPSRQNPKWSEMCHWIAANVSLSSTSSAESDDAYPIPTRHVLGGFSRSSCLHDVLPYKPPGPPEKTGKHRYVFLVFASRNGSGEGLGLTKPAGRKHWGQGKGGGVRGRAEGNGLVVVGGNFVYAENEQQ
;
A
#
# COMPACT_ATOMS: atom_id res chain seq x y z
N MET A 1 2.34 60.40 21.48
CA MET A 1 1.37 59.29 21.55
C MET A 1 2.01 58.14 20.81
N ALA A 2 2.73 57.24 21.50
CA ALA A 2 2.20 56.02 22.13
C ALA A 2 1.48 55.15 21.08
N SER A 3 1.85 53.90 20.80
CA SER A 3 2.45 52.87 21.65
C SER A 3 3.25 51.83 20.85
N ASP A 4 4.33 51.36 21.47
CA ASP A 4 5.01 50.10 21.18
C ASP A 4 4.05 48.91 21.15
N SER A 5 4.29 47.96 20.23
CA SER A 5 3.98 46.55 20.45
C SER A 5 5.25 45.73 20.25
N ALA A 6 5.89 45.39 21.36
CA ALA A 6 6.68 44.17 21.45
C ALA A 6 5.77 42.96 21.17
N VAL A 7 6.31 41.87 20.61
CA VAL A 7 6.16 40.50 21.13
C VAL A 7 6.84 39.48 20.20
N LEU A 8 7.85 38.84 20.78
CA LEU A 8 8.40 37.49 20.59
C LEU A 8 8.70 36.95 19.19
N THR A 9 10.00 37.00 18.88
CA THR A 9 10.75 35.95 18.19
C THR A 9 10.43 34.56 18.76
N THR A 10 9.71 33.74 18.01
CA THR A 10 9.72 32.29 18.19
C THR A 10 10.71 31.70 17.22
N GLN A 11 11.95 31.53 17.69
CA GLN A 11 12.82 30.50 17.13
C GLN A 11 12.13 29.16 17.41
N HIS A 12 11.46 28.60 16.41
CA HIS A 12 11.10 27.19 16.45
C HIS A 12 12.40 26.38 16.34
N LEU A 13 13.03 26.15 17.49
CA LEU A 13 13.88 24.98 17.69
C LEU A 13 12.95 23.76 17.53
N GLN A 14 12.87 23.22 16.30
CA GLN A 14 12.41 21.86 16.08
C GLN A 14 13.39 20.92 16.80
N HIS A 15 13.12 20.64 18.08
CA HIS A 15 13.61 19.43 18.71
C HIS A 15 12.81 18.27 18.14
N ASP A 16 13.22 17.82 16.96
CA ASP A 16 12.72 16.59 16.37
C ASP A 16 13.34 15.42 17.14
N THR A 17 12.76 15.10 18.29
CA THR A 17 13.13 13.91 19.06
C THR A 17 12.13 12.81 18.72
N THR A 18 12.29 12.26 17.52
CA THR A 18 11.52 11.10 17.07
C THR A 18 11.94 9.88 17.89
N VAL A 19 11.09 9.44 18.81
CA VAL A 19 11.33 8.30 19.70
C VAL A 19 10.53 7.09 19.23
N GLY A 20 11.24 6.12 18.64
CA GLY A 20 10.83 4.71 18.55
C GLY A 20 9.69 4.42 17.56
N THR A 21 9.93 4.60 16.26
CA THR A 21 9.13 3.93 15.24
C THR A 21 9.41 2.42 15.30
N ILE A 22 8.37 1.59 15.42
CA ILE A 22 8.49 0.19 14.98
C ILE A 22 8.76 0.29 13.47
N LYS A 23 10.02 0.14 13.07
CA LYS A 23 10.35 -0.01 11.65
C LYS A 23 9.92 -1.42 11.28
N CYS A 24 8.69 -1.54 10.78
CA CYS A 24 8.27 -2.74 10.09
C CYS A 24 9.26 -2.94 8.93
N THR A 25 10.08 -3.99 8.97
CA THR A 25 11.00 -4.29 7.88
C THR A 25 10.49 -5.43 7.00
N ALA A 26 9.59 -6.23 7.55
CA ALA A 26 8.86 -7.23 6.80
C ALA A 26 8.01 -6.57 5.70
N PRO A 27 7.98 -7.15 4.48
CA PRO A 27 7.04 -6.74 3.47
C PRO A 27 5.59 -6.92 3.98
N ILE A 28 4.77 -5.90 3.81
CA ILE A 28 3.37 -5.87 4.21
C ILE A 28 2.52 -6.29 3.00
N PRO A 29 1.76 -7.38 3.07
CA PRO A 29 0.90 -7.80 1.96
C PRO A 29 -0.32 -6.88 1.81
N PHE A 30 -0.66 -6.58 0.56
CA PHE A 30 -1.85 -5.83 0.14
C PHE A 30 -2.63 -6.66 -0.89
N GLY A 31 -3.95 -6.75 -0.74
CA GLY A 31 -4.82 -7.48 -1.67
C GLY A 31 -5.18 -8.91 -1.22
N GLY A 32 -5.94 -9.60 -2.08
CA GLY A 32 -6.46 -10.96 -1.86
C GLY A 32 -5.43 -12.05 -2.17
N GLU A 33 -5.73 -12.92 -3.14
CA GLU A 33 -4.81 -13.99 -3.57
C GLU A 33 -3.61 -13.45 -4.38
N GLU A 34 -3.84 -12.39 -5.18
CA GLU A 34 -2.84 -11.75 -6.04
C GLU A 34 -2.18 -10.55 -5.32
N GLN A 35 -1.38 -10.84 -4.29
CA GLN A 35 -0.89 -9.81 -3.37
C GLN A 35 0.23 -8.95 -3.96
N TRP A 36 0.17 -7.65 -3.66
CA TRP A 36 1.34 -6.77 -3.69
C TRP A 36 2.04 -6.82 -2.32
N LEU A 37 3.33 -6.54 -2.29
CA LEU A 37 4.09 -6.43 -1.04
C LEU A 37 4.66 -5.03 -0.87
N TYR A 38 4.18 -4.26 0.10
CA TYR A 38 4.78 -2.98 0.46
C TYR A 38 6.04 -3.21 1.32
N GLN A 39 7.16 -2.65 0.92
CA GLN A 39 8.45 -2.76 1.60
C GLN A 39 8.69 -1.50 2.43
N PRO A 40 8.48 -1.50 3.76
CA PRO A 40 8.52 -0.23 4.50
C PRO A 40 9.94 0.32 4.67
N ALA A 41 10.96 -0.51 4.49
CA ALA A 41 12.37 -0.08 4.52
C ALA A 41 12.73 0.82 3.33
N THR A 42 12.18 0.50 2.15
CA THR A 42 12.41 1.27 0.93
C THR A 42 11.25 2.18 0.61
N THR A 43 10.07 1.99 1.21
CA THR A 43 8.77 2.58 0.85
C THR A 43 8.32 2.25 -0.58
N LYS A 44 8.69 1.07 -1.10
CA LYS A 44 8.31 0.60 -2.44
C LYS A 44 7.23 -0.47 -2.41
N PHE A 45 6.43 -0.57 -3.46
CA PHE A 45 5.53 -1.69 -3.67
C PHE A 45 6.15 -2.75 -4.59
N ASP A 46 6.11 -4.02 -4.23
CA ASP A 46 6.50 -5.14 -5.07
C ASP A 46 5.25 -5.81 -5.64
N LEU A 47 5.04 -5.65 -6.95
CA LEU A 47 3.91 -6.17 -7.73
C LEU A 47 4.27 -7.51 -8.40
N THR A 48 5.48 -8.01 -8.22
CA THR A 48 6.02 -9.15 -8.98
C THR A 48 5.39 -10.49 -8.63
N ARG A 49 4.58 -10.56 -7.56
CA ARG A 49 4.02 -11.80 -7.02
C ARG A 49 5.09 -12.88 -6.79
N GLY A 50 6.30 -12.46 -6.40
CA GLY A 50 7.42 -13.35 -6.12
C GLY A 50 8.27 -13.74 -7.34
N SER A 51 8.06 -13.12 -8.51
CA SER A 51 8.87 -13.39 -9.70
C SER A 51 10.36 -13.14 -9.45
N GLN A 52 11.18 -13.95 -10.14
CA GLN A 52 12.64 -13.78 -10.16
C GLN A 52 13.07 -12.64 -11.09
N GLN A 53 12.27 -12.35 -12.12
CA GLN A 53 12.49 -11.20 -12.99
C GLN A 53 11.90 -9.97 -12.32
N LYS A 54 12.75 -8.99 -12.02
CA LYS A 54 12.36 -7.78 -11.30
C LYS A 54 12.94 -6.56 -11.99
N MET A 55 12.06 -5.63 -12.34
CA MET A 55 12.41 -4.29 -12.79
C MET A 55 11.95 -3.30 -11.71
N VAL A 56 12.89 -2.51 -11.20
CA VAL A 56 12.63 -1.49 -10.18
C VAL A 56 12.41 -0.14 -10.87
N ILE A 57 11.32 0.54 -10.50
CA ILE A 57 10.98 1.88 -10.94
C ILE A 57 11.03 2.79 -9.71
N GLU A 58 11.97 3.73 -9.71
CA GLU A 58 12.13 4.72 -8.65
C GLU A 58 11.09 5.85 -8.79
N SER A 59 10.67 6.42 -7.66
CA SER A 59 9.80 7.60 -7.61
C SER A 59 10.33 8.52 -6.52
N GLU A 60 10.69 9.74 -6.89
CA GLU A 60 11.17 10.76 -5.94
C GLU A 60 10.03 11.52 -5.25
N ASP A 61 8.78 11.25 -5.64
CA ASP A 61 7.67 12.14 -5.36
C ASP A 61 7.06 11.92 -3.95
N SER A 62 7.34 12.85 -3.04
CA SER A 62 6.78 12.84 -1.67
C SER A 62 5.26 12.97 -1.64
N GLU A 63 4.63 13.33 -2.75
CA GLU A 63 3.16 13.46 -2.88
C GLU A 63 2.45 12.11 -3.10
N ARG A 64 3.19 11.05 -3.45
CA ARG A 64 2.61 9.76 -3.89
C ARG A 64 2.63 8.66 -2.83
N ASN A 65 3.04 8.98 -1.61
CA ASN A 65 3.12 8.04 -0.46
C ASN A 65 3.98 6.77 -0.70
N HIS A 66 4.82 6.74 -1.74
CA HIS A 66 5.76 5.65 -2.03
C HIS A 66 7.02 6.18 -2.72
N SER A 67 8.16 5.51 -2.56
CA SER A 67 9.41 5.86 -3.28
C SER A 67 9.63 5.07 -4.57
N GLY A 68 8.68 4.24 -4.96
CA GLY A 68 8.74 3.50 -6.21
C GLY A 68 7.96 2.18 -6.15
N PHE A 69 8.13 1.38 -7.19
CA PHE A 69 7.50 0.07 -7.27
C PHE A 69 8.35 -0.89 -8.12
N ILE A 70 8.07 -2.18 -8.00
CA ILE A 70 8.81 -3.27 -8.64
C ILE A 70 7.82 -4.10 -9.43
N ILE A 71 8.12 -4.35 -10.70
CA ILE A 71 7.28 -5.13 -11.62
C ILE A 71 8.07 -6.32 -12.17
N ASP A 72 7.35 -7.34 -12.62
CA ASP A 72 7.92 -8.38 -13.48
C ASP A 72 7.74 -7.96 -14.96
N PRO A 73 8.83 -7.71 -15.70
CA PRO A 73 8.72 -7.30 -17.09
C PRO A 73 8.07 -8.38 -17.98
N GLY A 74 8.25 -9.67 -17.68
CA GLY A 74 7.70 -10.79 -18.45
C GLY A 74 6.18 -10.88 -18.37
N THR A 75 5.58 -10.45 -17.25
CA THR A 75 4.12 -10.35 -17.08
C THR A 75 3.58 -8.93 -17.34
N SER A 76 4.42 -8.02 -17.83
CA SER A 76 4.03 -6.63 -18.13
C SER A 76 3.71 -6.42 -19.61
N VAL A 77 2.89 -5.40 -19.89
CA VAL A 77 2.60 -4.89 -21.24
C VAL A 77 2.63 -3.36 -21.23
N MET A 78 3.31 -2.75 -22.20
CA MET A 78 3.19 -1.31 -22.49
C MET A 78 2.10 -1.10 -23.54
N ILE A 79 1.03 -0.39 -23.17
CA ILE A 79 -0.12 -0.07 -24.00
C ILE A 79 -0.01 1.39 -24.44
N ILE A 80 0.14 1.60 -25.75
CA ILE A 80 0.25 2.92 -26.37
C ILE A 80 -1.07 3.25 -27.06
N VAL A 81 -1.80 4.20 -26.49
CA VAL A 81 -3.19 4.49 -26.85
C VAL A 81 -3.29 5.60 -27.89
N ASP A 82 -3.98 5.32 -28.99
CA ASP A 82 -4.46 6.28 -29.99
C ASP A 82 -3.41 7.25 -30.56
N MET A 83 -2.14 6.83 -30.64
CA MET A 83 -1.09 7.57 -31.37
C MET A 83 -1.26 7.44 -32.89
N GLN A 84 -2.48 7.69 -33.37
CA GLN A 84 -2.93 7.60 -34.75
C GLN A 84 -2.97 8.98 -35.41
N ASN A 85 -2.90 9.01 -36.74
CA ASN A 85 -2.92 10.25 -37.53
C ASN A 85 -4.11 11.16 -37.17
N TYR A 86 -5.32 10.61 -36.98
CA TYR A 86 -6.52 11.38 -36.65
C TYR A 86 -6.39 12.24 -35.37
N PHE A 87 -5.64 11.76 -34.38
CA PHE A 87 -5.50 12.42 -33.10
C PHE A 87 -4.29 13.34 -33.04
N VAL A 88 -3.15 12.91 -33.58
CA VAL A 88 -1.85 13.56 -33.37
C VAL A 88 -1.40 14.40 -34.57
N HIS A 89 -1.80 14.05 -35.79
CA HIS A 89 -1.29 14.73 -36.98
C HIS A 89 -1.77 16.20 -37.00
N PRO A 90 -0.87 17.18 -37.23
CA PRO A 90 -1.20 18.62 -37.28
C PRO A 90 -2.27 19.03 -38.30
N MET A 91 -2.65 18.13 -39.20
CA MET A 91 -3.69 18.35 -40.20
C MET A 91 -5.09 18.39 -39.56
N TYR A 92 -5.31 17.59 -38.50
CA TYR A 92 -6.61 17.52 -37.84
C TYR A 92 -6.75 18.53 -36.72
N ARG A 93 -5.67 18.77 -35.97
CA ARG A 93 -5.65 19.66 -34.81
C ARG A 93 -4.21 19.92 -34.37
N ASP A 94 -4.01 21.02 -33.67
CA ASP A 94 -2.79 21.27 -32.91
C ASP A 94 -2.86 20.51 -31.58
N HIS A 95 -2.22 19.34 -31.52
CA HIS A 95 -2.12 18.50 -30.32
C HIS A 95 -0.71 18.56 -29.75
N ALA A 96 -0.26 19.76 -29.38
CA ALA A 96 1.09 20.02 -28.89
C ALA A 96 1.49 19.10 -27.73
N GLU A 97 0.60 18.87 -26.77
CA GLU A 97 0.83 17.96 -25.64
C GLU A 97 1.03 16.51 -26.11
N GLY A 98 0.20 16.03 -27.05
CA GLY A 98 0.35 14.70 -27.64
C GLY A 98 1.65 14.55 -28.43
N ILE A 99 2.06 15.57 -29.18
CA ILE A 99 3.35 15.61 -29.88
C ILE A 99 4.52 15.56 -28.89
N ALA A 100 4.43 16.28 -27.76
CA ALA A 100 5.47 16.30 -26.74
C ALA A 100 5.71 14.92 -26.10
N THR A 101 4.71 14.03 -26.09
CA THR A 101 4.87 12.64 -25.59
C THR A 101 5.75 11.75 -26.45
N ILE A 102 6.01 12.11 -27.72
CA ILE A 102 6.63 11.20 -28.69
C ILE A 102 8.02 10.79 -28.23
N GLU A 103 8.92 11.75 -28.02
CA GLU A 103 10.31 11.48 -27.65
C GLU A 103 10.45 10.69 -26.33
N PRO A 104 9.74 11.04 -25.23
CA PRO A 104 9.67 10.22 -24.02
C PRO A 104 9.20 8.78 -24.30
N THR A 105 8.13 8.62 -25.08
CA THR A 105 7.54 7.30 -25.39
C THR A 105 8.52 6.43 -26.17
N LEU A 106 9.25 6.99 -27.14
CA LEU A 106 10.27 6.25 -27.90
C LEU A 106 11.36 5.67 -26.99
N LYS A 107 11.83 6.43 -26.00
CA LYS A 107 12.82 5.95 -25.01
C LYS A 107 12.28 4.82 -24.15
N VAL A 108 11.02 4.93 -23.72
CA VAL A 108 10.37 3.89 -22.92
C VAL A 108 10.13 2.61 -23.76
N ILE A 109 9.74 2.73 -25.04
CA ILE A 109 9.63 1.57 -25.95
C ILE A 109 10.96 0.82 -26.04
N GLU A 110 12.05 1.54 -26.26
CA GLU A 110 13.39 0.94 -26.34
C GLU A 110 13.74 0.18 -25.05
N ARG A 111 13.46 0.80 -23.89
CA ARG A 111 13.66 0.16 -22.59
C ARG A 111 12.79 -1.08 -22.43
N CYS A 112 11.51 -0.98 -22.74
CA CYS A 112 10.55 -2.07 -22.60
C CYS A 112 11.00 -3.28 -23.42
N ARG A 113 11.40 -3.08 -24.68
CA ARG A 113 11.93 -4.16 -25.53
C ARG A 113 13.18 -4.82 -24.96
N ARG A 114 14.12 -4.03 -24.43
CA ARG A 114 15.34 -4.54 -23.79
C ARG A 114 15.06 -5.41 -22.58
N GLU A 115 14.04 -5.08 -21.79
CA GLU A 115 13.65 -5.83 -20.59
C GLU A 115 12.64 -6.96 -20.89
N GLY A 116 12.16 -7.07 -22.13
CA GLY A 116 11.18 -8.09 -22.53
C GLY A 116 9.72 -7.73 -22.22
N ILE A 117 9.41 -6.46 -21.94
CA ILE A 117 8.03 -5.97 -21.81
C ILE A 117 7.39 -5.93 -23.20
N GLN A 118 6.22 -6.54 -23.33
CA GLN A 118 5.47 -6.59 -24.59
C GLN A 118 4.92 -5.20 -24.95
N ILE A 119 5.12 -4.77 -26.19
CA ILE A 119 4.51 -3.53 -26.72
C ILE A 119 3.16 -3.87 -27.36
N ALA A 120 2.14 -3.08 -27.03
CA ALA A 120 0.79 -3.15 -27.59
C ALA A 120 0.32 -1.77 -28.06
N TRP A 121 0.02 -1.66 -29.35
CA TRP A 121 -0.59 -0.50 -29.98
C TRP A 121 -2.10 -0.63 -29.93
N LEU A 122 -2.76 0.25 -29.19
CA LEU A 122 -4.21 0.26 -29.03
C LEU A 122 -4.78 1.48 -29.74
N GLY A 123 -5.51 1.27 -30.84
CA GLY A 123 -6.04 2.36 -31.66
C GLY A 123 -7.51 2.18 -31.97
N TRP A 124 -8.20 3.27 -32.31
CA TRP A 124 -9.54 3.16 -32.90
C TRP A 124 -9.48 2.47 -34.26
N GLY A 125 -10.32 1.45 -34.43
CA GLY A 125 -10.45 0.75 -35.71
C GLY A 125 -11.84 0.17 -35.84
N ILE A 126 -12.80 1.01 -36.23
CA ILE A 126 -14.20 0.58 -36.31
C ILE A 126 -14.56 0.01 -37.68
N THR A 127 -15.62 -0.79 -37.70
CA THR A 127 -16.25 -1.33 -38.90
C THR A 127 -17.71 -0.87 -39.00
N ASP A 128 -18.38 -1.19 -40.11
CA ASP A 128 -19.82 -0.92 -40.26
C ASP A 128 -20.67 -1.72 -39.26
N HIS A 129 -20.19 -2.89 -38.81
CA HIS A 129 -20.84 -3.65 -37.75
C HIS A 129 -20.79 -2.90 -36.42
N ASP A 130 -19.62 -2.36 -36.08
CA ASP A 130 -19.40 -1.66 -34.80
C ASP A 130 -20.20 -0.36 -34.75
N LEU A 131 -20.21 0.40 -35.86
CA LEU A 131 -20.94 1.66 -35.95
C LEU A 131 -22.44 1.46 -35.73
N LYS A 132 -23.03 0.38 -36.25
CA LYS A 132 -24.45 0.04 -36.06
C LYS A 132 -24.81 -0.29 -34.61
N ARG A 133 -23.87 -0.84 -33.84
CA ARG A 133 -24.07 -1.27 -32.45
C ARG A 133 -23.54 -0.26 -31.43
N MET A 134 -23.01 0.86 -31.91
CA MET A 134 -22.36 1.86 -31.07
C MET A 134 -23.38 2.65 -30.27
N ALA A 135 -23.10 2.82 -28.97
CA ALA A 135 -23.96 3.61 -28.10
C ALA A 135 -24.03 5.07 -28.59
N PRO A 136 -25.21 5.73 -28.57
CA PRO A 136 -25.36 7.10 -29.03
C PRO A 136 -24.42 8.11 -28.33
N ALA A 137 -24.10 7.88 -27.05
CA ALA A 137 -23.18 8.75 -26.30
C ALA A 137 -21.77 8.79 -26.90
N VAL A 138 -21.30 7.67 -27.45
CA VAL A 138 -19.99 7.57 -28.12
C VAL A 138 -20.05 8.32 -29.45
N GLN A 139 -21.09 8.07 -30.26
CA GLN A 139 -21.26 8.77 -31.54
C GLN A 139 -21.45 10.29 -31.35
N ARG A 140 -22.10 10.72 -30.27
CA ARG A 140 -22.32 12.13 -29.94
C ARG A 140 -21.00 12.90 -29.84
N GLY A 141 -19.98 12.29 -29.22
CA GLY A 141 -18.64 12.89 -29.11
C GLY A 141 -17.98 13.14 -30.46
N PHE A 142 -18.40 12.44 -31.51
CA PHE A 142 -17.88 12.58 -32.86
C PHE A 142 -18.86 13.24 -33.84
N SER A 143 -19.96 13.85 -33.38
CA SER A 143 -21.01 14.31 -34.28
C SER A 143 -20.70 15.65 -34.94
N LYS A 144 -20.63 15.66 -36.28
CA LYS A 144 -20.44 16.87 -37.09
C LYS A 144 -21.69 17.74 -37.11
N THR A 145 -22.88 17.14 -37.15
CA THR A 145 -24.16 17.86 -37.22
C THR A 145 -24.45 18.63 -35.94
N LEU A 146 -23.85 18.22 -34.82
CA LEU A 146 -23.95 18.93 -33.55
C LEU A 146 -22.80 19.92 -33.32
N GLY A 147 -21.85 20.02 -34.26
CA GLY A 147 -20.70 20.93 -34.18
C GLY A 147 -19.51 20.42 -33.35
N TRP A 148 -19.50 19.13 -32.97
CA TRP A 148 -18.53 18.61 -31.99
C TRP A 148 -17.26 18.00 -32.62
N HIS A 149 -17.32 17.10 -33.61
CA HIS A 149 -16.12 16.61 -34.36
C HIS A 149 -16.56 16.01 -35.71
N ILE A 150 -15.65 15.41 -36.49
CA ILE A 150 -16.05 14.68 -37.72
C ILE A 150 -16.72 13.35 -37.34
N GLY A 151 -17.87 13.06 -37.96
CA GLY A 151 -18.66 11.84 -37.77
C GLY A 151 -17.83 10.56 -37.87
N LEU A 152 -17.93 9.67 -36.89
CA LEU A 152 -17.36 8.32 -36.99
C LEU A 152 -17.86 7.63 -38.26
N GLY A 153 -16.93 7.07 -39.02
CA GLY A 153 -17.22 6.41 -40.30
C GLY A 153 -17.57 7.34 -41.46
N ALA A 154 -17.59 8.67 -41.28
CA ALA A 154 -17.75 9.61 -42.38
C ALA A 154 -16.52 9.58 -43.30
N GLN A 155 -16.74 9.73 -44.61
CA GLN A 155 -15.65 9.83 -45.58
C GLN A 155 -14.87 11.14 -45.35
N LEU A 156 -13.57 11.02 -45.10
CA LEU A 156 -12.66 12.17 -44.99
C LEU A 156 -12.12 12.58 -46.37
N PRO A 157 -11.64 13.83 -46.52
CA PRO A 157 -11.07 14.32 -47.77
C PRO A 157 -9.90 13.49 -48.29
N ASP A 158 -9.64 13.64 -49.59
CA ASP A 158 -8.51 13.03 -50.28
C ASP A 158 -8.43 11.50 -50.06
N ARG A 159 -7.23 11.00 -49.73
CA ARG A 159 -6.95 9.57 -49.50
C ARG A 159 -6.94 9.20 -48.01
N GLN A 160 -7.54 10.03 -47.15
CA GLN A 160 -7.52 9.82 -45.69
C GLN A 160 -8.42 8.66 -45.22
N GLY A 161 -9.39 8.26 -46.06
CA GLY A 161 -10.33 7.17 -45.78
C GLY A 161 -11.51 7.57 -44.89
N ARG A 162 -12.25 6.58 -44.37
CA ARG A 162 -13.36 6.83 -43.44
C ARG A 162 -12.84 7.09 -42.03
N CYS A 163 -13.43 8.07 -41.34
CA CYS A 163 -13.03 8.49 -40.00
C CYS A 163 -12.99 7.30 -39.02
N LEU A 164 -11.80 7.04 -38.49
CA LEU A 164 -11.44 5.98 -37.54
C LEU A 164 -11.80 4.55 -37.96
N PHE A 165 -12.03 4.32 -39.26
CA PHE A 165 -12.31 3.00 -39.79
C PHE A 165 -11.04 2.18 -39.94
N LYS A 166 -11.15 0.86 -39.75
CA LYS A 166 -10.03 -0.06 -39.98
C LYS A 166 -9.41 0.16 -41.36
N ARG A 167 -8.06 0.13 -41.41
CA ARG A 167 -7.27 0.26 -42.65
C ARG A 167 -7.47 1.58 -43.41
N SER A 168 -7.82 2.64 -42.68
CA SER A 168 -7.82 4.00 -43.21
C SER A 168 -6.57 4.72 -42.72
N TRP A 169 -6.02 5.62 -43.54
CA TRP A 169 -4.82 6.37 -43.19
C TRP A 169 -4.98 7.16 -41.87
N ASN A 170 -6.15 7.75 -41.63
CA ASN A 170 -6.41 8.48 -40.40
C ASN A 170 -6.40 7.58 -39.14
N ALA A 171 -6.67 6.28 -39.28
CA ALA A 171 -6.57 5.27 -38.23
C ALA A 171 -5.19 4.57 -38.18
N GLU A 172 -4.26 4.88 -39.08
CA GLU A 172 -2.89 4.37 -38.97
C GLU A 172 -2.11 5.13 -37.89
N LEU A 173 -1.08 4.48 -37.33
CA LEU A 173 -0.13 5.13 -36.43
C LEU A 173 0.47 6.39 -37.08
N TYR A 174 0.65 7.42 -36.27
CA TYR A 174 1.37 8.63 -36.66
C TYR A 174 2.84 8.32 -36.94
N GLU A 175 3.45 9.01 -37.90
CA GLU A 175 4.68 8.59 -38.57
C GLU A 175 5.85 8.23 -37.62
N PRO A 176 6.18 9.02 -36.58
CA PRO A 176 7.27 8.68 -35.66
C PRO A 176 7.02 7.39 -34.88
N MET A 177 5.76 7.13 -34.52
CA MET A 177 5.35 5.91 -33.82
C MET A 177 5.32 4.71 -34.75
N ARG A 178 4.85 4.91 -35.98
CA ARG A 178 4.85 3.89 -37.02
C ARG A 178 6.27 3.44 -37.37
N ALA A 179 7.24 4.36 -37.37
CA ALA A 179 8.63 4.08 -37.72
C ALA A 179 9.31 3.14 -36.71
N VAL A 180 8.87 3.11 -35.46
CA VAL A 180 9.44 2.25 -34.41
C VAL A 180 8.62 0.98 -34.16
N ALA A 181 7.47 0.82 -34.81
CA ALA A 181 6.65 -0.37 -34.67
C ALA A 181 7.33 -1.59 -35.30
N GLU A 182 7.38 -2.71 -34.58
CA GLU A 182 8.09 -3.93 -34.98
C GLU A 182 7.13 -5.11 -35.21
N PRO A 183 7.50 -6.13 -36.02
CA PRO A 183 6.66 -7.31 -36.25
C PRO A 183 6.28 -8.11 -34.99
N GLY A 184 7.01 -7.95 -33.88
CA GLY A 184 6.73 -8.58 -32.59
C GLY A 184 5.77 -7.78 -31.70
N ASP A 185 5.41 -6.55 -32.09
CA ASP A 185 4.45 -5.75 -31.35
C ASP A 185 3.01 -6.24 -31.60
N LEU A 186 2.11 -5.96 -30.65
CA LEU A 186 0.70 -6.29 -30.76
C LEU A 186 -0.09 -5.08 -31.26
N PHE A 187 -1.13 -5.33 -32.06
CA PHE A 187 -2.00 -4.29 -32.58
C PHE A 187 -3.46 -4.64 -32.29
N PHE A 188 -4.14 -3.78 -31.56
CA PHE A 188 -5.52 -3.96 -31.16
C PHE A 188 -6.36 -2.78 -31.64
N ASP A 189 -7.46 -3.11 -32.33
CA ASP A 189 -8.50 -2.15 -32.66
C ASP A 189 -9.51 -2.11 -31.51
N LYS A 190 -9.78 -0.91 -30.98
CA LYS A 190 -10.90 -0.66 -30.07
C LYS A 190 -12.05 0.04 -30.76
N THR A 191 -13.24 -0.18 -30.22
CA THR A 191 -14.49 0.40 -30.75
C THR A 191 -15.12 1.43 -29.81
N ARG A 192 -14.47 1.72 -28.68
CA ARG A 192 -14.89 2.68 -27.65
C ARG A 192 -13.68 3.47 -27.16
N MET A 193 -13.92 4.36 -26.19
CA MET A 193 -12.87 5.15 -25.57
C MET A 193 -11.82 4.24 -24.92
N SER A 194 -12.28 3.31 -24.08
CA SER A 194 -11.46 2.26 -23.47
C SER A 194 -11.27 1.08 -24.43
N GLY A 195 -10.11 0.45 -24.40
CA GLY A 195 -9.85 -0.84 -25.06
C GLY A 195 -10.23 -2.07 -24.22
N LEU A 196 -10.79 -1.86 -23.02
CA LEU A 196 -11.10 -2.91 -22.04
C LEU A 196 -12.56 -2.86 -21.55
N TRP A 197 -13.41 -2.12 -22.27
CA TRP A 197 -14.81 -1.88 -21.89
C TRP A 197 -15.70 -3.14 -21.94
N SER A 198 -15.22 -4.21 -22.59
CA SER A 198 -15.90 -5.50 -22.71
C SER A 198 -14.88 -6.63 -22.62
N THR A 199 -15.32 -7.79 -22.13
CA THR A 199 -14.52 -9.02 -22.13
C THR A 199 -14.21 -9.53 -23.52
N ASP A 200 -15.02 -9.14 -24.51
CA ASP A 200 -14.89 -9.51 -25.93
C ASP A 200 -13.90 -8.62 -26.68
N GLU A 201 -13.30 -7.61 -26.03
CA GLU A 201 -12.30 -6.78 -26.69
C GLU A 201 -10.99 -7.56 -26.88
N PRO A 202 -10.35 -7.49 -28.07
CA PRO A 202 -9.15 -8.26 -28.38
C PRO A 202 -7.99 -8.08 -27.38
N LEU A 203 -7.83 -6.86 -26.85
CA LEU A 203 -6.84 -6.58 -25.82
C LEU A 203 -7.18 -7.31 -24.52
N HIS A 204 -8.43 -7.30 -24.08
CA HIS A 204 -8.89 -8.00 -22.87
C HIS A 204 -8.63 -9.51 -22.99
N GLU A 205 -9.05 -10.12 -24.10
CA GLU A 205 -8.83 -11.55 -24.38
C GLU A 205 -7.35 -11.91 -24.33
N TYR A 206 -6.49 -11.11 -24.98
CA TYR A 206 -5.05 -11.33 -24.98
C TYR A 206 -4.46 -11.26 -23.56
N LEU A 207 -4.76 -10.20 -22.81
CA LEU A 207 -4.21 -10.00 -21.47
C LEU A 207 -4.60 -11.13 -20.52
N ARG A 208 -5.84 -11.62 -20.61
CA ARG A 208 -6.30 -12.78 -19.82
C ARG A 208 -5.65 -14.07 -20.28
N ALA A 209 -5.62 -14.36 -21.58
CA ALA A 209 -5.06 -15.60 -22.12
C ALA A 209 -3.56 -15.74 -21.85
N THR A 210 -2.84 -14.62 -21.76
CA THR A 210 -1.39 -14.59 -21.53
C THR A 210 -1.00 -14.34 -20.08
N GLY A 211 -1.97 -14.22 -19.17
CA GLY A 211 -1.72 -14.03 -17.74
C GLY A 211 -0.95 -12.75 -17.41
N LYS A 212 -1.16 -11.68 -18.19
CA LYS A 212 -0.50 -10.38 -17.96
C LYS A 212 -1.10 -9.71 -16.72
N GLN A 213 -0.23 -9.11 -15.92
CA GLN A 213 -0.56 -8.60 -14.58
C GLN A 213 -0.42 -7.08 -14.50
N THR A 214 0.65 -6.51 -15.07
CA THR A 214 0.96 -5.08 -14.97
C THR A 214 0.85 -4.41 -16.34
N LEU A 215 0.15 -3.28 -16.40
CA LEU A 215 -0.08 -2.50 -17.62
C LEU A 215 0.53 -1.11 -17.48
N LEU A 216 1.46 -0.78 -18.39
CA LEU A 216 2.07 0.55 -18.50
C LEU A 216 1.32 1.33 -19.59
N PHE A 217 0.85 2.55 -19.29
CA PHE A 217 0.00 3.33 -20.18
C PHE A 217 0.70 4.58 -20.71
N ALA A 218 0.65 4.74 -22.02
CA ALA A 218 1.13 5.89 -22.78
C ALA A 218 0.11 6.29 -23.86
N GLY A 219 0.30 7.45 -24.50
CA GLY A 219 -0.49 7.92 -25.63
C GLY A 219 -1.50 9.01 -25.31
N VAL A 220 -2.58 9.11 -26.08
CA VAL A 220 -3.53 10.23 -26.02
C VAL A 220 -4.99 9.77 -26.04
N ASN A 221 -5.95 10.53 -25.52
CA ASN A 221 -5.78 11.64 -24.59
C ASN A 221 -5.74 11.11 -23.14
N THR A 222 -4.89 11.72 -22.29
CA THR A 222 -4.70 11.34 -20.88
C THR A 222 -6.01 11.15 -20.14
N ASP A 223 -6.91 12.14 -20.17
CA ASP A 223 -8.20 12.15 -19.45
C ASP A 223 -9.35 11.44 -20.18
N GLN A 224 -9.11 10.85 -21.35
CA GLN A 224 -10.15 10.21 -22.18
C GLN A 224 -9.83 8.75 -22.46
N CYS A 225 -9.22 8.43 -23.61
CA CYS A 225 -8.96 7.05 -24.01
C CYS A 225 -7.95 6.36 -23.08
N VAL A 226 -6.92 7.09 -22.64
CA VAL A 226 -5.93 6.57 -21.70
C VAL A 226 -6.60 6.32 -20.35
N PHE A 227 -7.18 7.35 -19.71
CA PHE A 227 -7.85 7.21 -18.41
C PHE A 227 -9.00 6.20 -18.44
N GLY A 228 -9.81 6.17 -19.51
CA GLY A 228 -10.88 5.19 -19.66
C GLY A 228 -10.35 3.76 -19.69
N THR A 229 -9.24 3.52 -20.40
CA THR A 229 -8.59 2.20 -20.42
C THR A 229 -7.97 1.86 -19.07
N VAL A 230 -7.34 2.82 -18.39
CA VAL A 230 -6.81 2.65 -17.02
C VAL A 230 -7.92 2.32 -16.02
N SER A 231 -9.04 3.05 -16.06
CA SER A 231 -10.17 2.85 -15.16
C SER A 231 -10.80 1.45 -15.33
N ASP A 232 -10.97 1.00 -16.56
CA ASP A 232 -11.46 -0.37 -16.82
C ASP A 232 -10.40 -1.40 -16.41
N ALA A 233 -9.12 -1.16 -16.71
CA ALA A 233 -8.04 -2.06 -16.31
C ALA A 233 -7.99 -2.26 -14.79
N TYR A 234 -8.06 -1.16 -14.03
CA TYR A 234 -8.16 -1.16 -12.58
C TYR A 234 -9.37 -1.96 -12.09
N SER A 235 -10.54 -1.70 -12.68
CA SER A 235 -11.79 -2.37 -12.29
C SER A 235 -11.75 -3.88 -12.54
N TRP A 236 -11.01 -4.30 -13.56
CA TRP A 236 -10.76 -5.69 -13.89
C TRP A 236 -9.60 -6.32 -13.10
N GLY A 237 -8.88 -5.55 -12.27
CA GLY A 237 -7.84 -6.03 -11.37
C GLY A 237 -6.43 -6.10 -11.95
N TRP A 238 -6.12 -5.37 -13.02
CA TRP A 238 -4.73 -5.22 -13.48
C TRP A 238 -4.00 -4.12 -12.71
N ASP A 239 -2.70 -4.32 -12.49
CA ASP A 239 -1.86 -3.29 -11.89
C ASP A 239 -1.60 -2.19 -12.93
N CYS A 240 -2.08 -0.98 -12.65
CA CYS A 240 -2.02 0.12 -13.61
C CYS A 240 -0.86 1.07 -13.30
N VAL A 241 -0.08 1.40 -14.33
CA VAL A 241 1.01 2.38 -14.25
C VAL A 241 0.85 3.40 -15.38
N LEU A 242 0.53 4.65 -15.06
CA LEU A 242 0.49 5.75 -16.03
C LEU A 242 1.87 6.39 -16.15
N ILE A 243 2.35 6.62 -17.38
CA ILE A 243 3.63 7.28 -17.63
C ILE A 243 3.34 8.72 -18.05
N ASN A 244 3.41 9.66 -17.12
CA ASN A 244 2.77 10.96 -17.29
C ASN A 244 3.33 11.78 -18.46
N ASP A 245 4.65 11.82 -18.63
CA ASP A 245 5.32 12.48 -19.77
C ASP A 245 5.26 11.69 -21.08
N CYS A 246 4.73 10.46 -21.05
CA CYS A 246 4.34 9.70 -22.24
C CYS A 246 2.83 9.77 -22.52
N THR A 247 2.08 10.60 -21.79
CA THR A 247 0.64 10.83 -22.01
C THR A 247 0.32 12.31 -22.16
N GLY A 248 -0.56 12.65 -23.08
CA GLY A 248 -0.89 14.05 -23.35
C GLY A 248 -2.38 14.28 -23.61
N THR A 249 -2.92 15.41 -23.17
CA THR A 249 -4.28 15.82 -23.50
C THR A 249 -4.39 17.29 -23.87
N MET A 250 -5.34 17.58 -24.75
CA MET A 250 -5.74 18.93 -25.15
C MET A 250 -6.99 19.45 -24.44
N THR A 251 -7.57 18.69 -23.49
CA THR A 251 -8.83 19.07 -22.81
C THR A 251 -8.69 20.38 -22.01
N GLY A 252 -7.48 20.71 -21.55
CA GLY A 252 -7.20 21.86 -20.68
C GLY A 252 -7.87 21.74 -19.31
N ARG A 253 -8.03 22.87 -18.60
CA ARG A 253 -8.78 22.95 -17.32
C ARG A 253 -8.27 22.01 -16.22
N GLY A 254 -6.97 21.73 -16.18
CA GLY A 254 -6.39 20.83 -15.19
C GLY A 254 -6.67 19.34 -15.44
N ALA A 255 -7.12 18.96 -16.66
CA ALA A 255 -7.54 17.60 -16.95
C ALA A 255 -6.38 16.59 -16.87
N GLN A 256 -5.18 16.99 -17.28
CA GLN A 256 -3.97 16.16 -17.18
C GLN A 256 -3.67 15.85 -15.70
N GLU A 257 -3.55 16.90 -14.88
CA GLU A 257 -3.21 16.82 -13.47
C GLU A 257 -4.28 16.06 -12.68
N LEU A 258 -5.55 16.27 -13.00
CA LEU A 258 -6.65 15.53 -12.36
C LEU A 258 -6.59 14.04 -12.70
N ALA A 259 -6.36 13.68 -13.96
CA ALA A 259 -6.24 12.28 -14.37
C ALA A 259 -5.04 11.60 -13.67
N GLU A 260 -3.87 12.25 -13.67
CA GLU A 260 -2.68 11.77 -12.96
C GLU A 260 -2.94 11.62 -11.46
N TYR A 261 -3.57 12.61 -10.83
CA TYR A 261 -3.92 12.56 -9.41
C TYR A 261 -4.83 11.37 -9.11
N GLN A 262 -5.91 11.19 -9.88
CA GLN A 262 -6.84 10.07 -9.70
C GLN A 262 -6.15 8.71 -9.85
N VAL A 263 -5.27 8.56 -10.85
CA VAL A 263 -4.52 7.32 -11.02
C VAL A 263 -3.60 7.07 -9.82
N SER A 264 -2.82 8.08 -9.42
CA SER A 264 -1.83 7.93 -8.33
C SER A 264 -2.45 7.64 -6.97
N GLN A 265 -3.65 8.16 -6.69
CA GLN A 265 -4.28 8.00 -5.38
C GLN A 265 -5.16 6.76 -5.30
N ASN A 266 -5.81 6.37 -6.40
CA ASN A 266 -6.93 5.41 -6.35
C ASN A 266 -6.76 4.18 -7.25
N MET A 267 -6.07 4.31 -8.39
CA MET A 267 -6.15 3.29 -9.46
C MET A 267 -4.83 2.56 -9.73
N GLY A 268 -3.71 3.07 -9.20
CA GLY A 268 -2.40 2.44 -9.37
C GLY A 268 -1.27 3.43 -9.15
N PHE A 269 -0.32 3.43 -10.07
CA PHE A 269 0.91 4.22 -9.97
C PHE A 269 1.01 5.22 -11.11
N VAL A 270 1.70 6.33 -10.85
CA VAL A 270 2.11 7.27 -11.89
C VAL A 270 3.64 7.39 -11.81
N THR A 271 4.30 7.34 -12.96
CA THR A 271 5.76 7.51 -13.12
C THR A 271 6.04 8.37 -14.34
N ASN A 272 7.31 8.53 -14.70
CA ASN A 272 7.75 9.24 -15.91
C ASN A 272 8.79 8.42 -16.69
N SER A 273 9.05 8.83 -17.93
CA SER A 273 9.97 8.17 -18.85
C SER A 273 11.39 8.12 -18.30
N THR A 274 11.81 9.12 -17.50
CA THR A 274 13.15 9.17 -16.91
C THR A 274 13.33 8.05 -15.89
N ALA A 275 12.41 7.90 -14.94
CA ALA A 275 12.43 6.85 -13.93
C ALA A 275 12.41 5.45 -14.55
N LEU A 276 11.59 5.24 -15.59
CA LEU A 276 11.55 3.98 -16.33
C LEU A 276 12.83 3.69 -17.12
N SER A 277 13.51 4.74 -17.60
CA SER A 277 14.71 4.60 -18.44
C SER A 277 16.01 4.46 -17.64
N LEU A 278 16.00 4.64 -16.31
CA LEU A 278 17.20 4.50 -15.47
C LEU A 278 17.78 3.08 -15.54
N PRO A 279 19.06 2.90 -15.90
CA PRO A 279 19.65 1.57 -16.02
C PRO A 279 19.63 0.85 -14.67
N PHE A 280 19.25 -0.43 -14.70
CA PHE A 280 19.30 -1.29 -13.53
C PHE A 280 20.76 -1.41 -13.06
N LEU A 281 21.08 -0.89 -11.87
CA LEU A 281 22.34 -1.21 -11.20
C LEU A 281 22.22 -2.64 -10.66
N PHE A 282 22.62 -3.60 -11.48
CA PHE A 282 22.79 -4.99 -11.06
C PHE A 282 23.89 -5.03 -9.99
N GLN A 283 23.53 -5.24 -8.72
CA GLN A 283 24.48 -5.77 -7.74
C GLN A 283 24.36 -7.29 -7.75
N PRO A 284 25.27 -8.02 -8.40
CA PRO A 284 25.25 -9.48 -8.35
C PRO A 284 25.51 -9.94 -6.91
N SER A 285 24.55 -10.65 -6.33
CA SER A 285 24.68 -11.40 -5.08
C SER A 285 25.53 -12.66 -5.29
N ASN A 286 26.77 -12.50 -5.74
CA ASN A 286 27.78 -13.55 -5.72
C ASN A 286 28.93 -13.11 -4.81
N SER A 287 28.80 -13.38 -3.51
CA SER A 287 29.95 -13.47 -2.60
C SER A 287 29.61 -14.45 -1.47
N PRO A 288 30.48 -15.44 -1.20
CA PRO A 288 30.32 -16.34 -0.06
C PRO A 288 30.27 -15.50 1.22
N CYS A 289 29.24 -15.75 2.03
CA CYS A 289 29.03 -15.11 3.31
C CYS A 289 30.23 -15.37 4.23
N THR A 290 31.18 -14.44 4.22
CA THR A 290 32.25 -14.35 5.22
C THR A 290 31.92 -13.15 6.09
N PRO A 291 31.68 -13.32 7.40
CA PRO A 291 31.18 -12.24 8.24
C PRO A 291 32.30 -11.21 8.46
N MET A 292 32.23 -10.08 7.75
CA MET A 292 32.99 -8.89 8.16
C MET A 292 32.31 -8.28 9.38
N LEU A 293 32.89 -8.56 10.54
CA LEU A 293 32.74 -7.78 11.76
C LEU A 293 33.16 -6.33 11.51
N THR A 294 32.25 -5.50 11.01
CA THR A 294 32.28 -4.07 11.28
C THR A 294 31.64 -3.88 12.65
N LYS A 295 32.40 -3.30 13.59
CA LYS A 295 31.89 -2.94 14.92
C LYS A 295 30.76 -1.92 14.75
N ALA A 296 29.53 -2.42 14.73
CA ALA A 296 28.33 -1.62 14.90
C ALA A 296 28.39 -0.89 16.26
N PRO A 297 27.90 0.36 16.34
CA PRO A 297 27.64 0.98 17.64
C PRO A 297 26.65 0.09 18.41
N LYS A 298 26.86 -0.07 19.72
CA LYS A 298 26.10 -0.96 20.61
C LYS A 298 24.58 -0.80 20.44
N THR A 299 23.99 -1.76 19.73
CA THR A 299 22.64 -2.36 19.77
C THR A 299 21.56 -1.72 20.64
N PHE A 300 20.39 -1.46 20.02
CA PHE A 300 19.09 -1.69 20.66
C PHE A 300 18.63 -3.11 20.31
N GLU A 301 18.46 -3.98 21.30
CA GLU A 301 17.98 -5.35 21.11
C GLU A 301 16.48 -5.32 20.70
N GLN A 302 16.14 -5.99 19.61
CA GLN A 302 14.75 -6.23 19.20
C GLN A 302 14.07 -7.17 20.22
N MET A 303 12.93 -6.73 20.78
CA MET A 303 12.19 -7.40 21.85
C MET A 303 11.46 -8.68 21.38
N ILE A 304 10.91 -8.61 20.17
CA ILE A 304 10.29 -9.73 19.45
C ILE A 304 10.64 -9.62 17.97
N ASN A 305 10.57 -10.73 17.24
CA ASN A 305 10.70 -10.72 15.79
C ASN A 305 9.44 -10.09 15.17
N ASP A 306 9.59 -9.48 14.00
CA ASP A 306 8.47 -8.96 13.22
C ASP A 306 7.42 -10.07 12.97
N PHE A 307 6.14 -9.77 13.14
CA PHE A 307 5.02 -10.71 12.94
C PHE A 307 3.83 -10.01 12.29
N LEU A 308 2.99 -10.76 11.57
CA LEU A 308 1.72 -10.26 11.02
C LEU A 308 0.63 -10.42 12.10
N PRO A 309 0.00 -9.33 12.58
CA PRO A 309 -1.07 -9.43 13.57
C PRO A 309 -2.32 -10.03 12.92
N SER A 310 -2.82 -11.14 13.48
CA SER A 310 -4.10 -11.74 13.11
C SER A 310 -5.22 -11.37 14.07
N LEU A 311 -4.92 -10.72 15.20
CA LEU A 311 -5.89 -10.26 16.19
C LEU A 311 -5.63 -8.81 16.61
N THR A 312 -6.71 -8.07 16.84
CA THR A 312 -6.67 -6.75 17.47
C THR A 312 -6.83 -6.88 18.99
N LEU A 313 -5.93 -6.24 19.74
CA LEU A 313 -5.92 -6.22 21.20
C LEU A 313 -6.41 -4.87 21.74
N SER A 314 -7.56 -4.89 22.42
CA SER A 314 -8.12 -3.75 23.14
C SER A 314 -7.82 -3.87 24.63
N VAL A 315 -7.22 -2.83 25.21
CA VAL A 315 -6.81 -2.77 26.63
C VAL A 315 -7.46 -1.56 27.30
N HIS A 316 -8.27 -1.77 28.32
CA HIS A 316 -9.03 -0.72 29.00
C HIS A 316 -8.82 -0.74 30.52
N TRP A 317 -8.43 0.40 31.05
CA TRP A 317 -8.50 0.74 32.48
C TRP A 317 -9.76 1.59 32.74
N LEU A 318 -10.08 1.82 34.01
CA LEU A 318 -11.29 2.56 34.40
C LEU A 318 -11.36 3.99 33.81
N HIS A 319 -10.20 4.65 33.69
CA HIS A 319 -10.09 6.06 33.25
C HIS A 319 -9.22 6.26 32.01
N SER A 320 -8.72 5.18 31.40
CA SER A 320 -7.83 5.25 30.25
C SER A 320 -7.89 3.97 29.42
N HIS A 321 -7.39 4.02 28.19
CA HIS A 321 -7.27 2.85 27.34
C HIS A 321 -6.00 2.95 26.49
N ALA A 322 -5.45 1.80 26.11
CA ALA A 322 -4.28 1.76 25.26
C ALA A 322 -4.66 2.12 23.82
N LYS A 323 -4.06 3.20 23.31
CA LYS A 323 -3.96 3.47 21.87
C LYS A 323 -2.50 3.28 21.50
N LEU A 324 -2.21 2.79 20.31
CA LEU A 324 -0.86 2.45 19.90
C LEU A 324 0.12 3.62 20.15
N GLY A 325 0.92 3.54 21.22
CA GLY A 325 1.91 4.54 21.61
C GLY A 325 1.38 5.78 22.36
N ASN A 326 0.16 5.79 22.89
CA ASN A 326 -0.27 6.89 23.76
C ASN A 326 0.48 6.89 25.10
N THR A 327 0.64 8.07 25.71
CA THR A 327 1.19 8.20 27.07
C THR A 327 0.04 8.24 28.08
N ILE A 328 0.12 7.40 29.12
CA ILE A 328 -0.86 7.33 30.20
C ILE A 328 -0.15 7.53 31.54
N GLU A 329 -0.69 8.38 32.40
CA GLU A 329 -0.14 8.64 33.71
C GLU A 329 -0.20 7.36 34.60
N PRO A 330 0.87 7.02 35.35
CA PRO A 330 0.92 5.80 36.15
C PRO A 330 -0.28 5.60 37.08
N LYS A 331 -0.87 6.68 37.62
CA LYS A 331 -2.05 6.60 38.50
C LYS A 331 -3.28 5.97 37.83
N TYR A 332 -3.40 6.05 36.51
CA TYR A 332 -4.49 5.41 35.76
C TYR A 332 -4.21 3.95 35.35
N LEU A 333 -3.02 3.44 35.66
CA LEU A 333 -2.53 2.11 35.27
C LEU A 333 -2.41 1.16 36.48
N GLN A 334 -2.82 1.59 37.68
CA GLN A 334 -2.60 0.86 38.93
C GLN A 334 -3.41 -0.43 39.03
N ASP A 335 -4.65 -0.40 38.54
CA ASP A 335 -5.49 -1.59 38.47
C ASP A 335 -5.19 -2.41 37.22
N GLN A 336 -5.43 -3.72 37.31
CA GLN A 336 -5.33 -4.62 36.17
C GLN A 336 -6.35 -4.21 35.08
N PRO A 337 -5.92 -4.07 33.81
CA PRO A 337 -6.84 -3.69 32.74
C PRO A 337 -7.80 -4.84 32.38
N SER A 338 -8.96 -4.47 31.86
CA SER A 338 -9.80 -5.37 31.08
C SER A 338 -9.25 -5.52 29.67
N ILE A 339 -9.37 -6.72 29.11
CA ILE A 339 -8.81 -7.07 27.81
C ILE A 339 -9.88 -7.69 26.92
N THR A 340 -9.91 -7.24 25.67
CA THR A 340 -10.75 -7.80 24.60
C THR A 340 -9.89 -8.13 23.39
N LEU A 341 -10.13 -9.30 22.80
CA LEU A 341 -9.49 -9.76 21.56
C LEU A 341 -10.52 -9.80 20.44
N HIS A 342 -10.22 -9.15 19.33
CA HIS A 342 -11.07 -9.09 18.15
C HIS A 342 -10.39 -9.79 16.97
N ASP A 343 -11.15 -10.63 16.27
CA ASP A 343 -10.74 -11.22 14.99
C ASP A 343 -11.04 -10.24 13.85
N GLY A 344 -10.04 -9.95 13.02
CA GLY A 344 -10.17 -9.06 11.86
C GLY A 344 -10.73 -9.76 10.62
N SER A 345 -10.90 -11.08 10.65
CA SER A 345 -11.47 -11.83 9.54
C SER A 345 -13.00 -11.74 9.56
N SER A 346 -13.55 -10.85 8.73
CA SER A 346 -14.98 -10.85 8.40
C SER A 346 -15.30 -12.02 7.45
N ALA A 347 -15.07 -13.25 7.92
CA ALA A 347 -15.48 -14.46 7.24
C ALA A 347 -16.65 -15.09 8.01
N LEU A 348 -17.73 -15.30 7.27
CA LEU A 348 -18.97 -15.94 7.68
C LEU A 348 -18.75 -17.10 8.67
N THR A 349 -19.37 -16.97 9.85
CA THR A 349 -19.78 -18.06 10.76
C THR A 349 -18.89 -19.31 10.76
N SER A 350 -17.74 -19.25 11.44
CA SER A 350 -17.09 -20.44 11.98
C SER A 350 -17.40 -20.57 13.48
N PRO A 351 -17.67 -21.78 13.99
CA PRO A 351 -18.02 -21.98 15.39
C PRO A 351 -16.89 -21.48 16.29
N ALA A 352 -17.26 -20.92 17.44
CA ALA A 352 -16.38 -20.34 18.44
C ALA A 352 -15.07 -21.12 18.55
N SER A 353 -13.99 -20.55 18.00
CA SER A 353 -12.66 -21.12 18.07
C SER A 353 -12.34 -21.43 19.52
N THR A 354 -12.11 -22.71 19.84
CA THR A 354 -11.68 -23.17 21.17
C THR A 354 -10.24 -22.74 21.49
N THR A 355 -9.63 -21.94 20.62
CA THR A 355 -8.26 -21.44 20.77
C THR A 355 -8.16 -20.55 22.00
N LYS A 356 -7.18 -20.86 22.84
CA LYS A 356 -6.83 -20.09 24.02
C LYS A 356 -5.59 -19.25 23.72
N TYR A 357 -5.61 -18.01 24.17
CA TYR A 357 -4.53 -17.05 23.99
C TYR A 357 -3.83 -16.74 25.30
N VAL A 358 -2.59 -16.29 25.17
CA VAL A 358 -1.77 -15.81 26.28
C VAL A 358 -1.48 -14.34 26.04
N ILE A 359 -1.66 -13.53 27.07
CA ILE A 359 -1.42 -12.10 27.04
C ILE A 359 -0.31 -11.78 28.02
N THR A 360 0.63 -10.95 27.57
CA THR A 360 1.76 -10.55 28.41
C THR A 360 1.98 -9.06 28.39
N LEU A 361 2.41 -8.49 29.50
CA LEU A 361 2.90 -7.12 29.62
C LEU A 361 4.39 -7.12 29.94
N THR A 362 5.18 -6.42 29.15
CA THR A 362 6.65 -6.33 29.30
C THR A 362 7.13 -4.88 29.26
N ASP A 363 8.13 -4.57 30.08
CA ASP A 363 8.83 -3.28 30.11
C ASP A 363 10.28 -3.48 29.61
N PRO A 364 10.58 -3.07 28.36
CA PRO A 364 11.92 -3.16 27.79
C PRO A 364 12.85 -2.04 28.25
N ASP A 365 12.37 -1.06 29.01
CA ASP A 365 13.10 0.12 29.45
C ASP A 365 13.53 0.04 30.92
N ALA A 366 13.15 -1.00 31.66
CA ALA A 366 13.49 -1.13 33.08
C ALA A 366 15.01 -1.26 33.37
N PRO A 367 15.55 -0.60 34.41
CA PRO A 367 14.93 0.43 35.26
C PRO A 367 14.93 1.83 34.66
N SER A 368 15.73 2.09 33.63
CA SER A 368 15.70 3.34 32.89
C SER A 368 16.04 3.08 31.43
N ARG A 369 15.43 3.86 30.54
CA ARG A 369 15.64 3.73 29.10
C ARG A 369 17.10 3.90 28.69
N GLN A 370 17.85 4.74 29.38
CA GLN A 370 19.28 4.99 29.13
C GLN A 370 20.17 3.85 29.64
N ASN A 371 19.69 3.05 30.60
CA ASN A 371 20.42 1.93 31.16
C ASN A 371 19.45 0.79 31.51
N PRO A 372 18.92 0.06 30.50
CA PRO A 372 17.85 -0.91 30.66
C PRO A 372 18.37 -2.25 31.22
N LYS A 373 19.12 -2.22 32.32
CA LYS A 373 19.79 -3.38 32.92
C LYS A 373 18.84 -4.46 33.45
N TRP A 374 17.55 -4.18 33.58
CA TRP A 374 16.53 -5.16 33.98
C TRP A 374 15.64 -5.58 32.82
N SER A 375 15.90 -5.06 31.62
CA SER A 375 15.17 -5.38 30.42
C SER A 375 15.42 -6.83 29.97
N GLU A 376 14.40 -7.61 29.63
CA GLU A 376 12.98 -7.22 29.68
C GLU A 376 12.35 -7.54 31.04
N MET A 377 11.61 -6.59 31.61
CA MET A 377 10.91 -6.79 32.89
C MET A 377 9.48 -7.29 32.64
N CYS A 378 9.14 -8.46 33.17
CA CYS A 378 7.82 -9.06 33.03
C CYS A 378 6.81 -8.48 34.05
N HIS A 379 5.83 -7.73 33.56
CA HIS A 379 4.80 -7.06 34.34
C HIS A 379 3.54 -7.92 34.52
N TRP A 380 3.16 -8.72 33.53
CA TRP A 380 1.94 -9.53 33.61
C TRP A 380 1.98 -10.70 32.64
N ILE A 381 1.39 -11.84 33.04
CA ILE A 381 1.11 -12.98 32.17
C ILE A 381 -0.27 -13.52 32.53
N ALA A 382 -1.22 -13.38 31.61
CA ALA A 382 -2.53 -14.00 31.68
C ALA A 382 -2.65 -15.10 30.62
N ALA A 383 -3.16 -16.25 31.01
CA ALA A 383 -3.41 -17.37 30.12
C ALA A 383 -4.92 -17.66 30.02
N ASN A 384 -5.27 -18.53 29.06
CA ASN A 384 -6.64 -18.99 28.79
C ASN A 384 -7.62 -17.88 28.36
N VAL A 385 -7.10 -16.81 27.75
CA VAL A 385 -7.94 -15.73 27.19
C VAL A 385 -8.65 -16.27 25.94
N SER A 386 -9.94 -15.98 25.79
CA SER A 386 -10.75 -16.41 24.64
C SER A 386 -11.21 -15.19 23.84
N LEU A 387 -11.55 -15.36 22.57
CA LEU A 387 -12.16 -14.30 21.75
C LEU A 387 -13.50 -13.88 22.36
N SER A 388 -13.81 -12.59 22.28
CA SER A 388 -15.15 -12.13 22.65
C SER A 388 -16.15 -12.55 21.56
N SER A 389 -17.16 -13.33 21.92
CA SER A 389 -18.31 -13.56 21.05
C SER A 389 -19.10 -12.26 20.94
N THR A 390 -19.12 -11.65 19.75
CA THR A 390 -19.98 -10.51 19.45
C THR A 390 -21.44 -10.98 19.42
N SER A 391 -22.17 -10.81 20.53
CA SER A 391 -23.60 -10.56 20.44
C SER A 391 -23.76 -9.13 19.94
N SER A 392 -24.31 -9.00 18.73
CA SER A 392 -24.70 -7.76 18.05
C SER A 392 -24.87 -6.54 18.97
N ALA A 393 -23.87 -5.66 18.96
CA ALA A 393 -23.98 -4.28 19.37
C ALA A 393 -23.15 -3.46 18.38
N GLU A 394 -23.78 -2.39 17.88
CA GLU A 394 -23.47 -1.61 16.70
C GLU A 394 -22.03 -1.07 16.69
N SER A 395 -21.38 -1.20 15.53
CA SER A 395 -20.09 -0.59 15.21
C SER A 395 -20.30 0.88 14.85
N ASP A 396 -20.13 1.77 15.83
CA ASP A 396 -19.85 3.19 15.62
C ASP A 396 -18.33 3.37 15.65
N ASP A 397 -17.74 3.75 14.51
CA ASP A 397 -16.66 4.75 14.39
C ASP A 397 -16.06 4.79 12.97
N ALA A 398 -16.81 5.40 12.06
CA ALA A 398 -16.25 6.25 11.00
C ALA A 398 -17.11 7.53 10.99
N TYR A 399 -16.47 8.69 11.19
CA TYR A 399 -17.00 10.06 11.23
C TYR A 399 -17.33 10.68 12.62
N PRO A 400 -16.80 11.89 12.94
CA PRO A 400 -17.04 12.54 14.23
C PRO A 400 -18.23 13.51 14.17
N ILE A 401 -19.26 13.28 14.99
CA ILE A 401 -20.21 14.32 15.44
C ILE A 401 -20.46 14.10 16.94
N PRO A 402 -20.46 15.15 17.80
CA PRO A 402 -20.44 14.96 19.24
C PRO A 402 -21.87 14.92 19.82
N THR A 403 -22.26 13.85 20.54
CA THR A 403 -23.27 14.02 21.61
C THR A 403 -23.27 12.91 22.70
N ARG A 404 -23.05 13.38 23.94
CA ARG A 404 -23.58 12.94 25.26
C ARG A 404 -23.55 11.47 25.71
N HIS A 405 -22.67 11.24 26.69
CA HIS A 405 -22.86 10.49 27.95
C HIS A 405 -24.01 9.47 28.00
N VAL A 406 -23.65 8.18 27.97
CA VAL A 406 -24.41 7.13 28.67
C VAL A 406 -23.42 6.23 29.41
N LEU A 407 -23.58 6.18 30.74
CA LEU A 407 -22.87 5.29 31.66
C LEU A 407 -23.42 3.86 31.49
N GLY A 408 -22.57 2.90 31.12
CA GLY A 408 -22.94 1.48 31.01
C GLY A 408 -21.82 0.59 31.55
N GLY A 409 -22.13 -0.24 32.56
CA GLY A 409 -21.18 -0.93 33.42
C GLY A 409 -20.31 -1.98 32.74
N PHE A 410 -19.04 -2.02 33.15
CA PHE A 410 -18.06 -3.04 32.78
C PHE A 410 -18.41 -4.38 33.44
N SER A 411 -18.89 -5.34 32.65
CA SER A 411 -18.93 -6.75 33.04
C SER A 411 -17.51 -7.32 32.99
N ARG A 412 -16.98 -7.76 34.13
CA ARG A 412 -15.69 -8.48 34.23
C ARG A 412 -15.79 -9.74 33.38
N SER A 413 -15.10 -9.77 32.24
CA SER A 413 -14.95 -10.98 31.43
C SER A 413 -14.41 -12.12 32.30
N SER A 414 -15.07 -13.28 32.18
CA SER A 414 -14.90 -14.48 32.97
C SER A 414 -13.47 -15.04 32.93
N CYS A 415 -12.89 -15.24 34.13
CA CYS A 415 -11.72 -16.08 34.47
C CYS A 415 -10.46 -15.92 33.57
N LEU A 416 -9.80 -14.76 33.64
CA LEU A 416 -8.38 -14.68 33.30
C LEU A 416 -7.58 -15.51 34.33
N HIS A 417 -6.75 -16.44 33.85
CA HIS A 417 -5.84 -17.20 34.71
C HIS A 417 -4.47 -16.52 34.72
N ASP A 418 -4.19 -15.74 35.77
CA ASP A 418 -2.91 -15.06 35.95
C ASP A 418 -1.80 -16.07 36.28
N VAL A 419 -0.97 -16.39 35.29
CA VAL A 419 0.27 -17.16 35.48
C VAL A 419 1.31 -16.34 36.24
N LEU A 420 1.31 -15.02 36.00
CA LEU A 420 2.07 -14.05 36.79
C LEU A 420 1.18 -12.82 37.02
N PRO A 421 0.86 -12.47 38.29
CA PRO A 421 -0.04 -11.37 38.61
C PRO A 421 0.37 -10.05 37.98
N TYR A 422 -0.60 -9.21 37.66
CA TYR A 422 -0.35 -7.86 37.15
C TYR A 422 0.51 -7.04 38.12
N LYS A 423 1.61 -6.48 37.61
CA LYS A 423 2.40 -5.47 38.28
C LYS A 423 2.20 -4.15 37.52
N PRO A 424 1.69 -3.10 38.16
CA PRO A 424 1.36 -1.87 37.45
C PRO A 424 2.63 -1.20 36.87
N PRO A 425 2.49 -0.53 35.71
CA PRO A 425 3.43 0.45 35.23
C PRO A 425 3.79 1.48 36.31
N GLY A 426 5.09 1.69 36.50
CA GLY A 426 5.63 2.53 37.56
C GLY A 426 7.08 2.87 37.27
N PRO A 427 7.35 3.67 36.22
CA PRO A 427 8.72 4.10 35.91
C PRO A 427 9.31 4.85 37.11
N PRO A 428 10.59 4.61 37.46
CA PRO A 428 11.24 5.36 38.53
C PRO A 428 11.31 6.86 38.23
N GLU A 429 11.56 7.66 39.26
CA GLU A 429 11.78 9.10 39.10
C GLU A 429 13.02 9.36 38.24
N LYS A 430 12.97 10.40 37.40
CA LYS A 430 14.09 10.84 36.55
C LYS A 430 14.61 9.81 35.54
N THR A 431 13.78 8.85 35.13
CA THR A 431 14.12 7.86 34.09
C THR A 431 13.44 8.09 32.75
N GLY A 432 12.60 9.13 32.65
CA GLY A 432 11.79 9.44 31.48
C GLY A 432 10.68 8.43 31.23
N LYS A 433 10.14 8.47 30.01
CA LYS A 433 9.11 7.55 29.53
C LYS A 433 9.62 6.10 29.44
N HIS A 434 8.87 5.18 30.02
CA HIS A 434 9.01 3.73 29.84
C HIS A 434 7.92 3.20 28.91
N ARG A 435 8.26 2.23 28.07
CA ARG A 435 7.32 1.47 27.25
C ARG A 435 6.74 0.32 28.05
N TYR A 436 5.45 0.11 27.89
CA TYR A 436 4.73 -1.05 28.43
C TYR A 436 4.03 -1.73 27.27
N VAL A 437 4.59 -2.87 26.85
CA VAL A 437 4.19 -3.56 25.63
C VAL A 437 3.32 -4.76 25.98
N PHE A 438 2.12 -4.77 25.44
CA PHE A 438 1.20 -5.91 25.47
C PHE A 438 1.40 -6.77 24.23
N LEU A 439 1.50 -8.08 24.43
CA LEU A 439 1.61 -9.06 23.35
C LEU A 439 0.58 -10.16 23.53
N VAL A 440 0.00 -10.62 22.43
CA VAL A 440 -0.94 -11.75 22.37
C VAL A 440 -0.24 -12.90 21.68
N PHE A 441 -0.29 -14.08 22.29
CA PHE A 441 0.32 -15.29 21.79
C PHE A 441 -0.73 -16.39 21.58
N ALA A 442 -0.51 -17.20 20.54
CA ALA A 442 -1.23 -18.43 20.27
C ALA A 442 -0.27 -19.64 20.27
N SER A 443 -0.81 -20.84 20.48
CA SER A 443 -0.07 -22.09 20.31
C SER A 443 0.34 -22.26 18.84
N ARG A 444 1.61 -22.60 18.58
CA ARG A 444 2.09 -22.91 17.22
C ARG A 444 1.36 -24.11 16.60
N ASN A 445 0.81 -25.00 17.43
CA ASN A 445 0.12 -26.22 16.98
C ASN A 445 -1.42 -26.04 16.87
N GLY A 446 -1.95 -24.83 17.12
CA GLY A 446 -3.39 -24.57 17.06
C GLY A 446 -4.27 -25.33 18.07
N SER A 447 -3.65 -26.02 19.04
CA SER A 447 -4.36 -26.83 20.04
C SER A 447 -5.13 -25.95 21.02
N GLY A 448 -6.40 -26.28 21.27
CA GLY A 448 -7.24 -25.66 22.31
C GLY A 448 -6.96 -26.16 23.74
N GLU A 449 -6.02 -27.10 23.93
CA GLU A 449 -5.58 -27.55 25.24
C GLU A 449 -4.79 -26.45 25.95
N GLY A 450 -5.00 -26.32 27.27
CA GLY A 450 -4.45 -25.24 28.09
C GLY A 450 -2.94 -25.08 27.89
N LEU A 451 -2.52 -23.90 27.45
CA LEU A 451 -1.12 -23.52 27.32
C LEU A 451 -0.48 -23.57 28.73
N GLY A 452 0.20 -24.68 29.04
CA GLY A 452 0.79 -25.00 30.35
C GLY A 452 2.00 -24.11 30.71
N LEU A 453 1.80 -22.80 30.73
CA LEU A 453 2.82 -21.81 31.05
C LEU A 453 3.22 -21.90 32.52
N THR A 454 4.49 -22.17 32.77
CA THR A 454 5.08 -22.14 34.11
C THR A 454 5.45 -20.72 34.50
N LYS A 455 5.13 -20.28 35.72
CA LYS A 455 5.50 -18.93 36.21
C LYS A 455 7.00 -18.68 36.07
N PRO A 456 7.46 -17.50 35.55
CA PRO A 456 8.87 -17.19 35.50
C PRO A 456 9.52 -17.23 36.90
N ALA A 457 10.79 -17.64 36.99
CA ALA A 457 11.55 -17.64 38.25
C ALA A 457 11.69 -16.22 38.86
N GLY A 458 11.60 -15.17 38.02
CA GLY A 458 11.57 -13.78 38.44
C GLY A 458 11.05 -12.87 37.33
N ARG A 459 10.72 -11.62 37.67
CA ARG A 459 10.23 -10.64 36.69
C ARG A 459 11.33 -10.08 35.80
N LYS A 460 12.52 -9.86 36.37
CA LYS A 460 13.68 -9.33 35.63
C LYS A 460 14.14 -10.35 34.60
N HIS A 461 14.34 -9.89 33.36
CA HIS A 461 14.71 -10.74 32.22
C HIS A 461 13.82 -11.97 32.04
N TRP A 462 12.55 -11.88 32.46
CA TRP A 462 11.63 -13.03 32.47
C TRP A 462 12.17 -14.29 33.18
N GLY A 463 13.08 -14.11 34.16
CA GLY A 463 13.69 -15.21 34.92
C GLY A 463 14.74 -16.02 34.16
N GLN A 464 15.16 -15.59 32.97
CA GLN A 464 16.13 -16.28 32.11
C GLN A 464 17.57 -15.76 32.23
N GLY A 465 17.82 -14.79 33.13
CA GLY A 465 19.12 -14.13 33.24
C GLY A 465 19.35 -13.05 32.19
N LYS A 466 20.52 -12.41 32.19
CA LYS A 466 20.81 -11.25 31.33
C LYS A 466 20.72 -11.62 29.84
N GLY A 467 19.92 -10.89 29.06
CA GLY A 467 19.61 -11.19 27.65
C GLY A 467 18.36 -12.05 27.45
N GLY A 468 17.71 -12.48 28.55
CA GLY A 468 16.41 -13.12 28.54
C GLY A 468 15.24 -12.14 28.38
N GLY A 469 14.14 -12.59 27.78
CA GLY A 469 13.02 -11.73 27.42
C GLY A 469 11.78 -12.50 26.97
N VAL A 470 10.74 -11.76 26.59
CA VAL A 470 9.46 -12.35 26.18
C VAL A 470 9.63 -13.32 25.02
N ARG A 471 10.52 -13.01 24.06
CA ARG A 471 10.80 -13.85 22.88
C ARG A 471 11.29 -15.24 23.27
N GLY A 472 12.39 -15.33 24.02
CA GLY A 472 12.99 -16.61 24.39
C GLY A 472 12.04 -17.48 25.20
N ARG A 473 11.17 -16.85 25.99
CA ARG A 473 10.13 -17.58 26.73
C ARG A 473 8.96 -18.02 25.86
N ALA A 474 8.53 -17.21 24.89
CA ALA A 474 7.52 -17.62 23.92
C ALA A 474 8.01 -18.81 23.07
N GLU A 475 9.23 -18.73 22.53
CA GLU A 475 9.85 -19.81 21.75
C GLU A 475 9.95 -21.11 22.54
N GLY A 476 10.45 -21.05 23.78
CA GLY A 476 10.56 -22.21 24.66
C GLY A 476 9.23 -22.87 25.05
N ASN A 477 8.10 -22.15 24.88
CA ASN A 477 6.75 -22.68 25.13
C ASN A 477 5.97 -22.95 23.83
N GLY A 478 6.62 -22.90 22.66
CA GLY A 478 5.97 -23.13 21.37
C GLY A 478 4.90 -22.09 21.04
N LEU A 479 5.06 -20.85 21.51
CA LEU A 479 4.12 -19.76 21.30
C LEU A 479 4.55 -18.88 20.12
N VAL A 480 3.58 -18.38 19.37
CA VAL A 480 3.77 -17.40 18.29
C VAL A 480 2.98 -16.13 18.59
N VAL A 481 3.55 -14.97 18.26
CA VAL A 481 2.87 -13.68 18.46
C VAL A 481 1.81 -13.51 17.38
N VAL A 482 0.60 -13.13 17.78
CA VAL A 482 -0.57 -12.96 16.89
C VAL A 482 -1.25 -11.60 17.02
N GLY A 483 -0.81 -10.77 17.97
CA GLY A 483 -1.31 -9.40 18.16
C GLY A 483 -0.48 -8.66 19.20
N GLY A 484 -0.65 -7.34 19.27
CA GLY A 484 0.04 -6.51 20.26
C GLY A 484 -0.49 -5.09 20.32
N ASN A 485 -0.21 -4.42 21.43
CA ASN A 485 -0.51 -3.00 21.66
C ASN A 485 0.53 -2.45 22.67
N PHE A 486 0.74 -1.14 22.76
CA PHE A 486 1.66 -0.60 23.75
C PHE A 486 1.30 0.83 24.17
N VAL A 487 1.72 1.19 25.38
CA VAL A 487 1.58 2.54 25.95
C VAL A 487 2.90 3.01 26.52
N TYR A 488 3.05 4.32 26.68
CA TYR A 488 4.10 4.92 27.49
C TYR A 488 3.55 5.29 28.87
N ALA A 489 4.38 5.17 29.90
CA ALA A 489 4.11 5.81 31.18
C ALA A 489 5.37 6.54 31.67
N GLU A 490 5.16 7.62 32.42
CA GLU A 490 6.22 8.50 32.93
C GLU A 490 5.90 8.91 34.37
N ASN A 491 6.92 8.99 35.22
CA ASN A 491 6.74 9.43 36.59
C ASN A 491 6.44 10.94 36.61
N GLU A 492 5.56 11.40 37.50
CA GLU A 492 5.27 12.84 37.64
C GLU A 492 6.51 13.65 38.08
N GLN A 493 7.48 12.99 38.75
CA GLN A 493 8.76 13.58 39.14
C GLN A 493 9.87 13.19 38.14
N GLN A 494 10.14 14.08 37.18
CA GLN A 494 11.23 13.94 36.19
C GLN A 494 12.51 14.69 36.56
#